data_AF-A0AAW1Q1Z6-F1
#
_entry.id   AF-A0AAW1Q1Z6-F1
#
_cell.length_a   1.000
_cell.length_b   1.000
_cell.length_c   1.000
_cell.angle_alpha   90.00
_cell.angle_beta   90.00
_cell.angle_gamma   90.00
#
_symmetry.space_group_name_H-M   'P 1'
#
loop_
_entity.id
_entity.type
_entity.pdbx_description
1 polymer ?
#
loop_
_entity_poly.entity_id
_entity_poly.type
_entity_poly.pdbx_seq_one_letter_code
_entity_poly.pdbx_strand_id
1 'polypeptide(L)'
;MDWPRDRFKVQVLDDSVDQKTVHLVDDKVLEWRERGLNVECLRRTNRQGYKAGALKEGLEVLQDYEFVAIFDADFKPEPDFLVNTVPYLIDNPEVGYVQSRWIFTNPEESYLTKAQEISLNYHCKCEQFVHFASGSFFNFNGTAGVWRRETIQQVGGWNSRTTVEDMDLSLRTYVNGWKAIYLTDITCLNELPASFRAYRTQQHRWTCGPVQLARRAARDIWSSSLPFWRKLELIFCYFGIRKFATHWVCICFFCGLVPLSMFTPEVSIPLWALVHLPVVVTLSTAIFTPRGWMHCILYVMFENAMGIVKLWAVIAGKFRPAAQSWVVTTKLGSSDKRPNTGAAAPVPVACRFYAAEMLMSLFVLTAALYGVISSARWSFSIFLGLQGLVFLAFGFNLVDCGGLLALRREKLRQAHAQHITAHALRLTTGLQNTGTCPVWVTFQHAAKAEKANAEGVLRM
;
A
#
# COMPACT_ATOMS: atom_id res chain seq x y z
N MET A 1 14.26 11.69 -14.51
CA MET A 1 15.03 11.92 -13.28
C MET A 1 16.00 13.06 -13.52
N ASP A 2 15.95 14.08 -12.70
CA ASP A 2 16.78 15.28 -12.78
C ASP A 2 18.10 15.02 -12.04
N TRP A 3 18.96 14.19 -12.64
CA TRP A 3 20.27 13.84 -12.10
C TRP A 3 21.29 13.76 -13.24
N PRO A 4 22.58 14.08 -13.02
CA PRO A 4 23.60 13.96 -14.06
C PRO A 4 23.62 12.55 -14.67
N ARG A 5 23.43 12.46 -15.99
CA ARG A 5 23.26 11.19 -16.72
C ARG A 5 24.49 10.29 -16.65
N ASP A 6 25.66 10.89 -16.53
CA ASP A 6 26.96 10.24 -16.34
C ASP A 6 27.15 9.67 -14.92
N ARG A 7 26.28 10.03 -13.96
CA ARG A 7 26.37 9.63 -12.55
C ARG A 7 25.18 8.81 -12.07
N PHE A 8 24.39 8.26 -12.99
CA PHE A 8 23.23 7.44 -12.66
C PHE A 8 23.02 6.32 -13.67
N LYS A 9 22.59 5.17 -13.15
CA LYS A 9 22.27 3.96 -13.91
C LYS A 9 20.92 3.42 -13.46
N VAL A 10 20.11 3.01 -14.41
CA VAL A 10 18.87 2.28 -14.16
C VAL A 10 19.12 0.79 -14.32
N GLN A 11 18.83 0.01 -13.29
CA GLN A 11 18.87 -1.45 -13.37
C GLN A 11 17.45 -1.99 -13.18
N VAL A 12 16.95 -2.70 -14.19
CA VAL A 12 15.70 -3.44 -14.12
C VAL A 12 16.01 -4.85 -13.66
N LEU A 13 15.42 -5.26 -12.53
CA LEU A 13 15.56 -6.60 -11.98
C LEU A 13 14.35 -7.45 -12.41
N ASP A 14 14.57 -8.41 -13.31
CA ASP A 14 13.51 -9.16 -13.96
C ASP A 14 13.49 -10.64 -13.55
N ASP A 15 12.38 -11.05 -12.92
CA ASP A 15 12.07 -12.43 -12.50
C ASP A 15 10.97 -13.06 -13.38
N SER A 16 10.66 -12.43 -14.53
CA SER A 16 9.60 -12.87 -15.44
C SER A 16 10.00 -14.14 -16.17
N VAL A 17 9.04 -15.06 -16.28
CA VAL A 17 9.19 -16.32 -17.03
C VAL A 17 8.31 -16.33 -18.28
N ASP A 18 7.34 -15.42 -18.37
CA ASP A 18 6.47 -15.30 -19.53
C ASP A 18 7.17 -14.48 -20.63
N GLN A 19 7.22 -15.05 -21.82
CA GLN A 19 7.92 -14.46 -22.97
C GLN A 19 7.40 -13.07 -23.34
N LYS A 20 6.11 -12.83 -23.11
CA LYS A 20 5.50 -11.52 -23.39
C LYS A 20 6.10 -10.42 -22.52
N THR A 21 6.20 -10.64 -21.20
CA THR A 21 6.78 -9.64 -20.29
C THR A 21 8.27 -9.49 -20.54
N VAL A 22 8.99 -10.59 -20.78
CA VAL A 22 10.42 -10.57 -21.14
C VAL A 22 10.67 -9.67 -22.35
N HIS A 23 9.94 -9.87 -23.46
CA HIS A 23 10.10 -9.05 -24.66
C HIS A 23 9.76 -7.57 -24.39
N LEU A 24 8.69 -7.29 -23.65
CA LEU A 24 8.32 -5.91 -23.31
C LEU A 24 9.40 -5.19 -22.50
N VAL A 25 10.05 -5.88 -21.56
CA VAL A 25 11.15 -5.32 -20.77
C VAL A 25 12.36 -5.09 -21.66
N ASP A 26 12.72 -6.06 -22.51
CA ASP A 26 13.88 -5.96 -23.40
C ASP A 26 13.73 -4.82 -24.43
N ASP A 27 12.55 -4.71 -25.06
CA ASP A 27 12.23 -3.62 -26.00
C ASP A 27 12.35 -2.25 -25.32
N LYS A 28 11.88 -2.12 -24.07
CA LYS A 28 11.95 -0.85 -23.33
C LYS A 28 13.36 -0.50 -22.88
N VAL A 29 14.14 -1.49 -22.46
CA VAL A 29 15.54 -1.27 -22.10
C VAL A 29 16.34 -0.83 -23.34
N LEU A 30 16.10 -1.45 -24.49
CA LEU A 30 16.72 -1.07 -25.76
C LEU A 30 16.35 0.37 -26.15
N GLU A 31 15.06 0.72 -26.11
CA GLU A 31 14.58 2.06 -26.42
C GLU A 31 15.27 3.14 -25.56
N TRP A 32 15.43 2.90 -24.24
CA TRP A 32 16.08 3.88 -23.37
C TRP A 32 17.59 3.94 -23.55
N ARG A 33 18.23 2.81 -23.88
CA ARG A 33 19.65 2.78 -24.29
C ARG A 33 19.90 3.60 -25.55
N GLU A 34 19.03 3.47 -26.56
CA GLU A 34 19.11 4.24 -27.80
C GLU A 34 18.93 5.74 -27.57
N ARG A 35 18.18 6.13 -26.53
CA ARG A 35 18.05 7.52 -26.07
C ARG A 35 19.26 8.02 -25.27
N GLY A 36 20.31 7.20 -25.13
CA GLY A 36 21.55 7.54 -24.45
C GLY A 36 21.49 7.45 -22.93
N LEU A 37 20.54 6.69 -22.35
CA LEU A 37 20.51 6.42 -20.92
C LEU A 37 21.26 5.13 -20.59
N ASN A 38 21.99 5.13 -19.47
CA ASN A 38 22.62 3.94 -18.91
C ASN A 38 21.56 3.07 -18.22
N VAL A 39 20.88 2.23 -19.00
CA VAL A 39 19.85 1.30 -18.53
C VAL A 39 20.33 -0.13 -18.75
N GLU A 40 20.06 -1.04 -17.83
CA GLU A 40 20.26 -2.47 -18.03
C GLU A 40 19.11 -3.29 -17.47
N CYS A 41 18.93 -4.49 -18.00
CA CYS A 41 18.07 -5.51 -17.43
C CYS A 41 18.95 -6.65 -16.91
N LEU A 42 18.84 -6.95 -15.62
CA LEU A 42 19.39 -8.15 -15.01
C LEU A 42 18.25 -9.15 -14.84
N ARG A 43 18.26 -10.18 -15.67
CA ARG A 43 17.24 -11.24 -15.65
C ARG A 43 17.78 -12.48 -14.97
N ARG A 44 17.06 -12.98 -13.97
CA ARG A 44 17.45 -14.18 -13.24
C ARG A 44 16.81 -15.43 -13.81
N THR A 45 17.54 -16.53 -13.77
CA THR A 45 17.04 -17.86 -14.17
C THR A 45 16.32 -18.58 -13.03
N ASN A 46 16.29 -17.99 -11.84
CA ASN A 46 15.66 -18.54 -10.64
C ASN A 46 14.91 -17.44 -9.88
N ARG A 47 13.96 -17.83 -9.04
CA ARG A 47 13.18 -16.91 -8.18
C ARG A 47 13.51 -17.09 -6.69
N GLN A 48 14.71 -17.60 -6.39
CA GLN A 48 15.12 -17.81 -5.00
C GLN A 48 15.20 -16.47 -4.27
N GLY A 49 14.60 -16.41 -3.09
CA GLY A 49 14.49 -15.20 -2.30
C GLY A 49 13.62 -14.08 -2.91
N TYR A 50 12.95 -14.32 -4.04
CA TYR A 50 12.10 -13.34 -4.73
C TYR A 50 12.79 -11.97 -4.84
N LYS A 51 12.11 -10.88 -4.43
CA LYS A 51 12.64 -9.51 -4.44
C LYS A 51 13.97 -9.37 -3.70
N ALA A 52 14.13 -10.00 -2.53
CA ALA A 52 15.38 -9.94 -1.77
C ALA A 52 16.56 -10.54 -2.53
N GLY A 53 16.33 -11.66 -3.22
CA GLY A 53 17.35 -12.29 -4.05
C GLY A 53 17.72 -11.44 -5.27
N ALA A 54 16.70 -10.86 -5.92
CA ALA A 54 16.92 -9.99 -7.07
C ALA A 54 17.73 -8.74 -6.68
N LEU A 55 17.39 -8.11 -5.56
CA LEU A 55 18.12 -6.96 -5.02
C LEU A 55 19.54 -7.33 -4.61
N LYS A 56 19.76 -8.54 -4.10
CA LYS A 56 21.10 -9.05 -3.75
C LYS A 56 21.97 -9.17 -5.00
N GLU A 57 21.50 -9.90 -6.02
CA GLU A 57 22.23 -10.11 -7.28
C GLU A 57 22.44 -8.78 -8.04
N GLY A 58 21.45 -7.89 -8.03
CA GLY A 58 21.57 -6.55 -8.61
C GLY A 58 22.68 -5.72 -7.98
N LEU A 59 22.80 -5.76 -6.65
CA LEU A 59 23.79 -4.99 -5.91
C LEU A 59 25.23 -5.43 -6.18
N GLU A 60 25.45 -6.70 -6.54
CA GLU A 60 26.77 -7.23 -6.89
C GLU A 60 27.34 -6.59 -8.16
N VAL A 61 26.47 -6.09 -9.05
CA VAL A 61 26.81 -5.41 -10.31
C VAL A 61 26.98 -3.89 -10.14
N LEU A 62 26.49 -3.31 -9.04
CA LEU A 62 26.50 -1.86 -8.79
C LEU A 62 27.64 -1.42 -7.87
N GLN A 63 28.84 -1.98 -8.02
CA GLN A 63 29.97 -1.74 -7.11
C GLN A 63 30.48 -0.29 -7.14
N ASP A 64 30.36 0.37 -8.29
CA ASP A 64 30.82 1.75 -8.51
C ASP A 64 29.84 2.81 -8.01
N TYR A 65 28.68 2.40 -7.45
CA TYR A 65 27.63 3.32 -7.00
C TYR A 65 27.60 3.39 -5.47
N GLU A 66 27.59 4.61 -4.92
CA GLU A 66 27.52 4.83 -3.47
C GLU A 66 26.08 4.69 -2.93
N PHE A 67 25.09 5.09 -3.73
CA PHE A 67 23.69 5.13 -3.34
C PHE A 67 22.82 4.29 -4.27
N VAL A 68 21.78 3.67 -3.71
CA VAL A 68 20.83 2.82 -4.45
C VAL A 68 19.41 3.27 -4.16
N ALA A 69 18.74 3.82 -5.17
CA ALA A 69 17.32 4.12 -5.12
C ALA A 69 16.49 2.89 -5.53
N ILE A 70 15.46 2.56 -4.76
CA ILE A 70 14.67 1.34 -4.98
C ILE A 70 13.22 1.72 -5.29
N PHE A 71 12.73 1.28 -6.45
CA PHE A 71 11.36 1.49 -6.90
C PHE A 71 10.74 0.15 -7.29
N ASP A 72 9.52 -0.10 -6.79
CA ASP A 72 8.71 -1.20 -7.32
C ASP A 72 8.15 -0.79 -8.68
N ALA A 73 7.83 -1.75 -9.54
CA ALA A 73 7.41 -1.48 -10.92
C ALA A 73 6.11 -0.66 -11.03
N ASP A 74 5.31 -0.58 -9.96
CA ASP A 74 4.09 0.21 -9.86
C ASP A 74 4.28 1.59 -9.20
N PHE A 75 5.53 1.98 -8.92
CA PHE A 75 5.86 3.28 -8.32
C PHE A 75 6.36 4.29 -9.37
N LYS A 76 5.92 5.53 -9.22
CA LYS A 76 6.26 6.66 -10.09
C LYS A 76 6.87 7.78 -9.23
N PRO A 77 8.21 7.84 -9.10
CA PRO A 77 8.89 8.97 -8.48
C PRO A 77 8.79 10.23 -9.33
N GLU A 78 8.81 11.39 -8.69
CA GLU A 78 8.95 12.68 -9.35
C GLU A 78 10.37 12.85 -9.94
N PRO A 79 10.55 13.67 -11.00
CA PRO A 79 11.85 13.88 -11.62
C PRO A 79 12.93 14.34 -10.64
N ASP A 80 12.58 15.18 -9.66
CA ASP A 80 13.48 15.76 -8.67
C ASP A 80 13.74 14.85 -7.45
N PHE A 81 13.25 13.61 -7.45
CA PHE A 81 13.33 12.68 -6.32
C PHE A 81 14.76 12.52 -5.77
N LEU A 82 15.75 12.29 -6.64
CA LEU A 82 17.14 12.09 -6.21
C LEU A 82 17.74 13.38 -5.64
N VAL A 83 17.47 14.53 -6.27
CA VAL A 83 17.90 15.85 -5.79
C VAL A 83 17.39 16.12 -4.38
N ASN A 84 16.16 15.71 -4.09
CA ASN A 84 15.53 15.95 -2.78
C ASN A 84 15.81 14.86 -1.72
N THR A 85 16.50 13.77 -2.06
CA THR A 85 16.76 12.64 -1.14
C THR A 85 18.23 12.41 -0.86
N VAL A 86 19.08 12.43 -1.90
CA VAL A 86 20.50 12.08 -1.81
C VAL A 86 21.31 13.05 -0.92
N PRO A 87 21.08 14.38 -0.90
CA PRO A 87 21.83 15.28 -0.02
C PRO A 87 21.81 14.88 1.46
N TYR A 88 20.69 14.36 1.96
CA TYR A 88 20.59 13.87 3.35
C TYR A 88 21.54 12.72 3.68
N LEU A 89 21.93 11.92 2.69
CA LEU A 89 22.92 10.86 2.84
C LEU A 89 24.33 11.45 2.75
N ILE A 90 24.58 12.35 1.80
CA ILE A 90 25.90 12.99 1.61
C ILE A 90 26.30 13.81 2.85
N ASP A 91 25.38 14.63 3.36
CA ASP A 91 25.65 15.56 4.45
C ASP A 91 25.80 14.85 5.81
N ASN A 92 25.36 13.60 5.92
CA ASN A 92 25.43 12.84 7.15
C ASN A 92 25.83 11.37 6.91
N PRO A 93 27.09 11.00 7.19
CA PRO A 93 27.59 9.64 6.98
C PRO A 93 26.96 8.60 7.92
N GLU A 94 26.27 9.00 8.99
CA GLU A 94 25.56 8.07 9.89
C GLU A 94 24.19 7.63 9.34
N VAL A 95 23.70 8.29 8.29
CA VAL A 95 22.40 7.95 7.68
C VAL A 95 22.58 6.79 6.71
N GLY A 96 21.89 5.70 6.99
CA GLY A 96 21.91 4.49 6.17
C GLY A 96 20.88 4.50 5.05
N TYR A 97 19.72 5.12 5.27
CA TYR A 97 18.70 5.28 4.24
C TYR A 97 17.76 6.46 4.47
N VAL A 98 17.15 6.90 3.37
CA VAL A 98 16.11 7.93 3.31
C VAL A 98 14.84 7.30 2.72
N GLN A 99 13.72 7.43 3.42
CA GLN A 99 12.40 6.96 2.97
C GLN A 99 11.52 8.15 2.63
N SER A 100 10.93 8.14 1.43
CA SER A 100 9.91 9.11 1.01
C SER A 100 8.50 8.61 1.31
N ARG A 101 7.52 9.50 1.28
CA ARG A 101 6.12 9.18 1.56
C ARG A 101 5.39 8.62 0.34
N TRP A 102 4.55 7.61 0.56
CA TRP A 102 3.67 7.08 -0.48
C TRP A 102 2.44 7.95 -0.69
N ILE A 103 2.03 8.11 -1.95
CA ILE A 103 0.76 8.71 -2.36
C ILE A 103 0.09 7.84 -3.42
N PHE A 104 -1.22 7.91 -3.55
CA PHE A 104 -2.01 6.88 -4.26
C PHE A 104 -2.66 7.42 -5.53
N THR A 105 -2.61 6.66 -6.62
CA THR A 105 -3.21 7.03 -7.91
C THR A 105 -4.71 6.76 -7.97
N ASN A 106 -5.21 5.75 -7.25
CA ASN A 106 -6.59 5.25 -7.34
C ASN A 106 -7.40 5.27 -6.01
N PRO A 107 -7.25 6.26 -5.10
CA PRO A 107 -7.98 6.25 -3.83
C PRO A 107 -9.51 6.31 -4.00
N GLU A 108 -10.01 6.94 -5.07
CA GLU A 108 -11.44 7.13 -5.34
C GLU A 108 -12.08 6.01 -6.19
N GLU A 109 -11.33 4.96 -6.54
CA GLU A 109 -11.84 3.89 -7.40
C GLU A 109 -12.97 3.08 -6.73
N SER A 110 -12.85 2.85 -5.43
CA SER A 110 -13.85 2.14 -4.64
C SER A 110 -13.73 2.52 -3.17
N TYR A 111 -14.71 2.09 -2.36
CA TYR A 111 -14.58 2.20 -0.92
C TYR A 111 -13.37 1.40 -0.38
N LEU A 112 -13.02 0.28 -1.02
CA LEU A 112 -11.85 -0.52 -0.67
C LEU A 112 -10.53 0.26 -0.82
N THR A 113 -10.35 0.96 -1.94
CA THR A 113 -9.14 1.79 -2.16
C THR A 113 -9.14 3.02 -1.26
N LYS A 114 -10.31 3.61 -0.98
CA LYS A 114 -10.43 4.71 -0.02
C LYS A 114 -10.06 4.28 1.41
N ALA A 115 -10.52 3.10 1.85
CA ALA A 115 -10.17 2.56 3.16
C ALA A 115 -8.67 2.25 3.29
N GLN A 116 -8.05 1.78 2.21
CA GLN A 116 -6.59 1.59 2.15
C GLN A 116 -5.82 2.91 2.24
N GLU A 117 -6.23 3.93 1.50
CA GLU A 117 -5.66 5.27 1.59
C GLU A 117 -5.71 5.80 3.03
N ILE A 118 -6.85 5.67 3.71
CA ILE A 118 -7.02 6.11 5.11
C ILE A 118 -6.01 5.43 6.03
N SER A 119 -5.90 4.09 5.91
CA SER A 119 -4.94 3.28 6.68
C SER A 119 -3.49 3.70 6.43
N LEU A 120 -3.12 3.85 5.16
CA LEU A 120 -1.75 4.16 4.76
C LEU A 120 -1.36 5.62 4.98
N ASN A 121 -2.31 6.57 4.94
CA ASN A 121 -2.08 7.95 5.32
C ASN A 121 -1.71 8.06 6.80
N TYR A 122 -2.42 7.35 7.68
CA TYR A 122 -2.03 7.29 9.09
C TYR A 122 -0.62 6.68 9.25
N HIS A 123 -0.35 5.57 8.58
CA HIS A 123 0.96 4.93 8.62
C HIS A 123 2.09 5.87 8.17
N CYS A 124 1.96 6.49 7.00
CA CYS A 124 3.00 7.30 6.40
C CYS A 124 3.14 8.68 7.08
N LYS A 125 2.02 9.38 7.32
CA LYS A 125 2.06 10.77 7.83
C LYS A 125 2.24 10.85 9.35
N CYS A 126 1.81 9.83 10.09
CA CYS A 126 1.88 9.83 11.54
C CYS A 126 2.92 8.84 12.04
N GLU A 127 2.70 7.54 11.84
CA GLU A 127 3.49 6.49 12.50
C GLU A 127 4.97 6.57 12.11
N GLN A 128 5.29 6.58 10.82
CA GLN A 128 6.68 6.64 10.36
C GLN A 128 7.34 7.97 10.75
N PHE A 129 6.62 9.08 10.64
CA PHE A 129 7.13 10.38 11.03
C PHE A 129 7.44 10.46 12.54
N VAL A 130 6.54 9.99 13.41
CA VAL A 130 6.75 10.00 14.86
C VAL A 130 7.93 9.11 15.24
N HIS A 131 8.07 7.93 14.63
CA HIS A 131 9.24 7.09 14.87
C HIS A 131 10.54 7.77 14.42
N PHE A 132 10.56 8.39 13.24
CA PHE A 132 11.69 9.19 12.77
C PHE A 132 12.02 10.34 13.74
N ALA A 133 11.03 11.17 14.09
CA ALA A 133 11.21 12.34 14.95
C ALA A 133 11.65 11.99 16.38
N SER A 134 11.25 10.83 16.88
CA SER A 134 11.66 10.31 18.20
C SER A 134 12.98 9.52 18.18
N GLY A 135 13.61 9.36 17.01
CA GLY A 135 14.82 8.54 16.85
C GLY A 135 14.58 7.05 17.10
N SER A 136 13.33 6.61 16.97
CA SER A 136 12.90 5.22 17.14
C SER A 136 12.94 4.46 15.82
N PHE A 137 12.85 3.13 15.92
CA PHE A 137 12.80 2.29 14.73
C PHE A 137 11.55 2.58 13.88
N PHE A 138 11.78 2.88 12.60
CA PHE A 138 10.80 2.69 11.54
C PHE A 138 11.42 1.85 10.43
N ASN A 139 10.57 1.16 9.67
CA ASN A 139 11.04 0.36 8.55
C ASN A 139 11.09 1.17 7.25
N PHE A 140 12.08 0.88 6.40
CA PHE A 140 11.99 1.10 4.97
C PHE A 140 10.80 0.31 4.43
N ASN A 141 10.02 0.92 3.55
CA ASN A 141 8.78 0.33 3.03
C ASN A 141 9.01 -0.58 1.81
N GLY A 142 10.28 -0.89 1.52
CA GLY A 142 10.69 -1.74 0.40
C GLY A 142 10.82 -0.99 -0.91
N THR A 143 10.44 0.28 -0.97
CA THR A 143 10.45 1.10 -2.18
C THR A 143 10.32 2.59 -1.84
N ALA A 144 10.49 3.44 -2.85
CA ALA A 144 10.40 4.89 -2.75
C ALA A 144 11.38 5.45 -1.73
N GLY A 145 12.63 5.01 -1.79
CA GLY A 145 13.70 5.60 -0.99
C GLY A 145 15.08 5.17 -1.45
N VAL A 146 16.08 5.76 -0.82
CA VAL A 146 17.49 5.67 -1.22
C VAL A 146 18.30 5.12 -0.07
N TRP A 147 19.11 4.12 -0.37
CA TRP A 147 20.02 3.48 0.56
C TRP A 147 21.47 3.90 0.27
N ARG A 148 22.26 4.07 1.32
CA ARG A 148 23.72 4.00 1.24
C ARG A 148 24.12 2.54 1.05
N ARG A 149 24.87 2.24 -0.02
CA ARG A 149 25.29 0.87 -0.36
C ARG A 149 26.14 0.25 0.74
N GLU A 150 27.04 1.04 1.31
CA GLU A 150 27.91 0.61 2.42
C GLU A 150 27.09 0.10 3.60
N THR A 151 26.01 0.80 3.98
CA THR A 151 25.12 0.36 5.06
C THR A 151 24.55 -1.01 4.77
N ILE A 152 24.04 -1.24 3.56
CA ILE A 152 23.50 -2.55 3.15
C ILE A 152 24.56 -3.64 3.33
N GLN A 153 25.80 -3.37 2.91
CA GLN A 153 26.90 -4.34 2.98
C GLN A 153 27.32 -4.64 4.43
N GLN A 154 27.52 -3.60 5.24
CA GLN A 154 27.98 -3.74 6.62
C GLN A 154 26.99 -4.54 7.49
N VAL A 155 25.69 -4.41 7.23
CA VAL A 155 24.67 -5.13 8.01
C VAL A 155 24.32 -6.51 7.45
N GLY A 156 25.05 -6.99 6.44
CA GLY A 156 24.95 -8.36 5.90
C GLY A 156 24.05 -8.52 4.66
N GLY A 157 23.71 -7.43 3.98
CA GLY A 157 23.01 -7.44 2.69
C GLY A 157 21.51 -7.74 2.77
N TRP A 158 20.89 -7.94 1.61
CA TRP A 158 19.51 -8.39 1.48
C TRP A 158 19.36 -9.84 1.93
N ASN A 159 18.35 -10.10 2.77
CA ASN A 159 18.14 -11.43 3.36
C ASN A 159 16.70 -11.91 3.10
N SER A 160 16.57 -13.11 2.54
CA SER A 160 15.28 -13.75 2.22
C SER A 160 14.70 -14.58 3.36
N ARG A 161 15.23 -14.45 4.60
CA ARG A 161 14.74 -15.20 5.77
C ARG A 161 13.29 -14.88 6.14
N THR A 162 12.71 -13.77 5.66
CA THR A 162 11.28 -13.46 5.83
C THR A 162 10.70 -12.88 4.55
N THR A 163 9.37 -12.74 4.49
CA THR A 163 8.65 -12.09 3.38
C THR A 163 8.65 -10.55 3.46
N VAL A 164 9.39 -9.99 4.42
CA VAL A 164 9.57 -8.55 4.67
C VAL A 164 11.06 -8.25 4.74
N GLU A 165 11.76 -8.51 3.63
CA GLU A 165 13.20 -8.34 3.49
C GLU A 165 13.66 -6.89 3.74
N ASP A 166 12.79 -5.94 3.42
CA ASP A 166 12.95 -4.51 3.63
C ASP A 166 12.96 -4.14 5.12
N MET A 167 11.99 -4.65 5.88
CA MET A 167 11.92 -4.47 7.32
C MET A 167 13.06 -5.19 8.03
N ASP A 168 13.46 -6.36 7.56
CA ASP A 168 14.61 -7.09 8.10
C ASP A 168 15.92 -6.30 7.93
N LEU A 169 16.17 -5.76 6.74
CA LEU A 169 17.33 -4.91 6.47
C LEU A 169 17.29 -3.63 7.30
N SER A 170 16.12 -2.98 7.40
CA SER A 170 15.91 -1.80 8.23
C SER A 170 16.20 -2.07 9.70
N LEU A 171 15.74 -3.21 10.20
CA LEU A 171 15.95 -3.60 11.59
C LEU A 171 17.43 -3.84 11.87
N ARG A 172 18.11 -4.59 11.00
CA ARG A 172 19.57 -4.80 11.09
C ARG A 172 20.34 -3.48 11.02
N THR A 173 19.91 -2.56 10.18
CA THR A 173 20.44 -1.18 10.09
C THR A 173 20.32 -0.46 11.43
N TYR A 174 19.11 -0.41 11.98
CA TYR A 174 18.82 0.27 13.25
C TYR A 174 19.59 -0.32 14.45
N VAL A 175 19.63 -1.65 14.58
CA VAL A 175 20.33 -2.28 15.72
C VAL A 175 21.87 -2.19 15.62
N ASN A 176 22.40 -1.86 14.44
CA ASN A 176 23.82 -1.55 14.23
C ASN A 176 24.13 -0.05 14.36
N GLY A 177 23.16 0.77 14.79
CA GLY A 177 23.38 2.18 15.13
C GLY A 177 23.27 3.16 13.95
N TRP A 178 22.98 2.67 12.75
CA TRP A 178 22.72 3.52 11.59
C TRP A 178 21.41 4.29 11.75
N LYS A 179 21.40 5.55 11.30
CA LYS A 179 20.23 6.42 11.30
C LYS A 179 19.43 6.28 10.01
N ALA A 180 18.18 6.69 10.07
CA ALA A 180 17.30 6.74 8.92
C ALA A 180 16.52 8.05 8.92
N ILE A 181 16.24 8.58 7.73
CA ILE A 181 15.47 9.83 7.56
C ILE A 181 14.15 9.52 6.87
N TYR A 182 13.07 10.10 7.39
CA TYR A 182 11.74 10.02 6.78
C TYR A 182 11.33 11.40 6.25
N LEU A 183 11.08 11.50 4.95
CA LEU A 183 10.67 12.74 4.29
C LEU A 183 9.17 12.75 4.05
N THR A 184 8.46 13.63 4.73
CA THR A 184 6.99 13.79 4.59
C THR A 184 6.58 14.50 3.31
N ASP A 185 7.43 15.38 2.79
CA ASP A 185 7.08 16.26 1.67
C ASP A 185 7.49 15.69 0.32
N ILE A 186 8.48 14.79 0.31
CA ILE A 186 8.87 14.07 -0.89
C ILE A 186 7.97 12.86 -1.05
N THR A 187 7.28 12.78 -2.19
CA THR A 187 6.26 11.78 -2.43
C THR A 187 6.55 10.90 -3.64
N CYS A 188 6.06 9.67 -3.62
CA CYS A 188 6.11 8.76 -4.75
C CYS A 188 4.73 8.13 -4.98
N LEU A 189 4.21 8.26 -6.20
CA LEU A 189 2.91 7.73 -6.60
C LEU A 189 2.95 6.21 -6.72
N ASN A 190 1.96 5.53 -6.14
CA ASN A 190 1.75 4.10 -6.32
C ASN A 190 0.28 3.74 -6.45
N GLU A 191 0.03 2.51 -6.89
CA GLU A 191 -1.32 1.97 -7.04
C GLU A 191 -1.74 1.16 -5.80
N LEU A 192 -3.00 1.30 -5.40
CA LEU A 192 -3.63 0.49 -4.37
C LEU A 192 -4.28 -0.77 -4.98
N PRO A 193 -4.22 -1.92 -4.29
CA PRO A 193 -4.99 -3.11 -4.65
C PRO A 193 -6.49 -2.79 -4.86
N ALA A 194 -6.94 -2.89 -6.11
CA ALA A 194 -8.32 -2.64 -6.52
C ALA A 194 -9.29 -3.79 -6.15
N SER A 195 -8.77 -5.00 -5.91
CA SER A 195 -9.58 -6.15 -5.52
C SER A 195 -9.30 -6.59 -4.09
N PHE A 196 -10.34 -7.05 -3.42
CA PHE A 196 -10.30 -7.53 -2.05
C PHE A 196 -9.38 -8.75 -1.93
N ARG A 197 -9.36 -9.63 -2.94
CA ARG A 197 -8.41 -10.75 -3.00
C ARG A 197 -6.96 -10.27 -2.99
N ALA A 198 -6.60 -9.30 -3.83
CA ALA A 198 -5.24 -8.77 -3.87
C ALA A 198 -4.89 -8.10 -2.53
N TYR A 199 -5.81 -7.32 -1.98
CA TYR A 199 -5.64 -6.69 -0.68
C TYR A 199 -5.43 -7.70 0.46
N ARG A 200 -6.22 -8.79 0.53
CA ARG A 200 -6.04 -9.86 1.53
C ARG A 200 -4.65 -10.49 1.46
N THR A 201 -4.17 -10.78 0.25
CA THR A 201 -2.84 -11.36 0.04
C THR A 201 -1.75 -10.40 0.53
N GLN A 202 -1.88 -9.11 0.23
CA GLN A 202 -0.94 -8.08 0.68
C GLN A 202 -0.94 -7.97 2.22
N GLN A 203 -2.12 -7.80 2.82
CA GLN A 203 -2.28 -7.65 4.27
C GLN A 203 -1.82 -8.89 5.04
N HIS A 204 -2.04 -10.09 4.48
CA HIS A 204 -1.50 -11.31 5.06
C HIS A 204 0.03 -11.27 5.12
N ARG A 205 0.71 -10.88 4.04
CA ARG A 205 2.18 -10.75 4.02
C ARG A 205 2.66 -9.69 5.01
N TRP A 206 2.04 -8.51 5.01
CA TRP A 206 2.41 -7.38 5.87
C TRP A 206 2.13 -7.61 7.36
N THR A 207 1.30 -8.59 7.70
CA THR A 207 1.03 -8.98 9.09
C THR A 207 1.86 -10.20 9.52
N CYS A 208 1.95 -11.21 8.65
CA CYS A 208 2.68 -12.44 8.92
C CYS A 208 4.19 -12.22 8.97
N GLY A 209 4.73 -11.42 8.04
CA GLY A 209 6.16 -11.15 7.91
C GLY A 209 6.78 -10.54 9.17
N PRO A 210 6.24 -9.43 9.72
CA PRO A 210 6.78 -8.82 10.93
C PRO A 210 6.74 -9.74 12.16
N VAL A 211 5.73 -10.62 12.28
CA VAL A 211 5.67 -11.61 13.37
C VAL A 211 6.77 -12.66 13.22
N GLN A 212 7.07 -13.11 12.00
CA GLN A 212 8.22 -14.00 11.75
C GLN A 212 9.54 -13.29 12.04
N LEU A 213 9.67 -12.03 11.62
CA LEU A 213 10.86 -11.22 11.84
C LEU A 213 11.13 -11.01 13.33
N ALA A 214 10.11 -10.64 14.12
CA ALA A 214 10.23 -10.44 15.56
C ALA A 214 10.89 -11.64 16.26
N ARG A 215 10.49 -12.86 15.87
CA ARG A 215 11.06 -14.10 16.43
C ARG A 215 12.49 -14.35 15.97
N ARG A 216 12.79 -14.13 14.69
CA ARG A 216 14.10 -14.42 14.11
C ARG A 216 15.16 -13.40 14.52
N ALA A 217 14.76 -12.14 14.62
CA ALA A 217 15.62 -11.03 15.01
C ALA A 217 15.67 -10.81 16.53
N ALA A 218 14.99 -11.64 17.34
CA ALA A 218 15.01 -11.50 18.79
C ALA A 218 16.44 -11.54 19.34
N ARG A 219 17.28 -12.47 18.84
CA ARG A 219 18.71 -12.53 19.20
C ARG A 219 19.43 -11.25 18.80
N ASP A 220 19.27 -10.82 17.54
CA ASP A 220 19.89 -9.61 16.99
C ASP A 220 19.56 -8.37 17.83
N ILE A 221 18.31 -8.23 18.27
CA ILE A 221 17.86 -7.12 19.13
C ILE A 221 18.51 -7.20 20.51
N TRP A 222 18.47 -8.36 21.18
CA TRP A 222 19.02 -8.49 22.53
C TRP A 222 20.54 -8.34 22.58
N SER A 223 21.26 -8.82 21.56
CA SER A 223 22.72 -8.70 21.46
C SER A 223 23.21 -7.34 20.97
N SER A 224 22.32 -6.47 20.48
CA SER A 224 22.70 -5.14 19.98
C SER A 224 23.25 -4.20 21.06
N SER A 225 23.97 -3.17 20.64
CA SER A 225 24.45 -2.08 21.49
C SER A 225 23.37 -1.05 21.84
N LEU A 226 22.12 -1.25 21.42
CA LEU A 226 21.03 -0.34 21.71
C LEU A 226 20.80 -0.20 23.23
N PRO A 227 20.43 1.01 23.70
CA PRO A 227 19.98 1.19 25.08
C PRO A 227 18.83 0.25 25.43
N PHE A 228 18.79 -0.21 26.68
CA PHE A 228 17.77 -1.15 27.16
C PHE A 228 16.33 -0.69 26.85
N TRP A 229 16.04 0.60 27.06
CA TRP A 229 14.72 1.16 26.76
C TRP A 229 14.35 1.12 25.27
N ARG A 230 15.33 1.29 24.36
CA ARG A 230 15.10 1.15 22.91
C ARG A 230 14.83 -0.30 22.50
N LYS A 231 15.47 -1.26 23.18
CA LYS A 231 15.16 -2.69 23.00
C LYS A 231 13.72 -2.99 23.45
N LEU A 232 13.32 -2.49 24.61
CA LEU A 232 11.95 -2.65 25.11
C LEU A 232 10.92 -1.98 24.20
N GLU A 233 11.17 -0.76 23.74
CA GLU A 233 10.30 -0.06 22.80
C GLU A 233 10.10 -0.87 21.51
N LEU A 234 11.19 -1.39 20.94
CA LEU A 234 11.14 -2.20 19.73
C LEU A 234 10.40 -3.54 19.94
N ILE A 235 10.67 -4.25 21.03
CA ILE A 235 10.05 -5.56 21.30
C ILE A 235 8.58 -5.39 21.70
N PHE A 236 8.30 -4.50 22.64
CA PHE A 236 6.98 -4.34 23.24
C PHE A 236 6.08 -3.42 22.42
N CYS A 237 6.52 -2.21 22.10
CA CYS A 237 5.67 -1.24 21.39
C CYS A 237 5.56 -1.58 19.90
N TYR A 238 6.69 -1.75 19.21
CA TYR A 238 6.69 -1.98 17.76
C TYR A 238 6.24 -3.40 17.40
N PHE A 239 6.91 -4.45 17.87
CA PHE A 239 6.50 -5.83 17.52
C PHE A 239 5.31 -6.33 18.34
N GLY A 240 5.32 -6.15 19.66
CA GLY A 240 4.33 -6.70 20.59
C GLY A 240 2.95 -6.05 20.48
N ILE A 241 2.86 -4.74 20.57
CA ILE A 241 1.58 -4.02 20.48
C ILE A 241 1.20 -3.87 19.01
N ARG A 242 2.03 -3.17 18.24
CA ARG A 242 1.66 -2.68 16.91
C ARG A 242 1.52 -3.78 15.86
N LYS A 243 2.42 -4.77 15.83
CA LYS A 243 2.37 -5.88 14.84
C LYS A 243 1.66 -7.14 15.35
N PHE A 244 1.34 -7.22 16.65
CA PHE A 244 0.72 -8.41 17.24
C PHE A 244 -0.59 -8.10 18.01
N ALA A 245 -0.54 -7.38 19.13
CA ALA A 245 -1.70 -7.23 20.03
C ALA A 245 -2.87 -6.45 19.39
N THR A 246 -2.61 -5.43 18.57
CA THR A 246 -3.67 -4.64 17.92
C THR A 246 -4.60 -5.51 17.09
N HIS A 247 -4.08 -6.55 16.41
CA HIS A 247 -4.89 -7.47 15.61
C HIS A 247 -5.76 -8.39 16.48
N TRP A 248 -5.25 -8.81 17.64
CA TRP A 248 -6.03 -9.57 18.63
C TRP A 248 -7.14 -8.73 19.24
N VAL A 249 -6.87 -7.48 19.64
CA VAL A 249 -7.89 -6.59 20.18
C VAL A 249 -9.00 -6.36 19.16
N CYS A 250 -8.63 -6.06 17.91
CA CYS A 250 -9.58 -5.80 16.82
C CYS A 250 -10.61 -6.94 16.66
N ILE A 251 -10.17 -8.20 16.59
CA ILE A 251 -11.07 -9.33 16.36
C ILE A 251 -11.66 -9.92 17.66
N CYS A 252 -10.87 -10.13 18.70
CA CYS A 252 -11.33 -10.81 19.91
C CYS A 252 -12.15 -9.90 20.81
N PHE A 253 -11.80 -8.62 20.93
CA PHE A 253 -12.56 -7.68 21.74
C PHE A 253 -13.81 -7.20 20.98
N PHE A 254 -13.65 -6.52 19.85
CA PHE A 254 -14.78 -5.88 19.15
C PHE A 254 -15.70 -6.87 18.43
N CYS A 255 -15.17 -7.95 17.85
CA CYS A 255 -15.96 -8.93 17.09
C CYS A 255 -16.24 -10.23 17.86
N GLY A 256 -15.66 -10.40 19.05
CA GLY A 256 -15.87 -11.57 19.91
C GLY A 256 -16.56 -11.20 21.21
N LEU A 257 -15.83 -10.55 22.12
CA LEU A 257 -16.29 -10.24 23.48
C LEU A 257 -17.51 -9.31 23.49
N VAL A 258 -17.53 -8.25 22.67
CA VAL A 258 -18.66 -7.31 22.61
C VAL A 258 -19.95 -8.01 22.18
N PRO A 259 -20.01 -8.76 21.05
CA PRO A 259 -21.17 -9.58 20.72
C PRO A 259 -21.55 -10.60 21.80
N LEU A 260 -20.57 -11.30 22.38
CA LEU A 260 -20.83 -12.28 23.45
C LEU A 260 -21.50 -11.65 24.67
N SER A 261 -21.09 -10.43 25.04
CA SER A 261 -21.69 -9.68 26.15
C SER A 261 -23.17 -9.35 25.96
N MET A 262 -23.71 -9.46 24.73
CA MET A 262 -25.15 -9.33 24.50
C MET A 262 -25.92 -10.51 25.07
N PHE A 263 -25.33 -11.70 25.10
CA PHE A 263 -25.95 -12.92 25.65
C PHE A 263 -25.71 -13.10 27.14
N THR A 264 -24.73 -12.38 27.71
CA THR A 264 -24.35 -12.46 29.12
C THR A 264 -24.52 -11.09 29.80
N PRO A 265 -25.73 -10.77 30.29
CA PRO A 265 -26.02 -9.45 30.82
C PRO A 265 -25.15 -9.05 32.02
N GLU A 266 -24.57 -10.02 32.73
CA GLU A 266 -23.65 -9.83 33.85
C GLU A 266 -22.30 -9.23 33.43
N VAL A 267 -21.91 -9.40 32.17
CA VAL A 267 -20.66 -8.83 31.63
C VAL A 267 -20.90 -7.36 31.31
N SER A 268 -20.25 -6.48 32.08
CA SER A 268 -20.20 -5.04 31.79
C SER A 268 -18.89 -4.68 31.12
N ILE A 269 -18.98 -4.07 29.93
CA ILE A 269 -17.82 -3.55 29.21
C ILE A 269 -17.71 -2.05 29.50
N PRO A 270 -16.55 -1.56 29.95
CA PRO A 270 -16.42 -0.16 30.32
C PRO A 270 -16.50 0.75 29.09
N LEU A 271 -17.17 1.90 29.27
CA LEU A 271 -17.44 2.86 28.19
C LEU A 271 -16.17 3.36 27.49
N TRP A 272 -15.07 3.50 28.24
CA TRP A 272 -13.81 3.97 27.67
C TRP A 272 -13.22 2.99 26.64
N ALA A 273 -13.36 1.68 26.86
CA ALA A 273 -12.83 0.67 25.96
C ALA A 273 -13.71 0.54 24.70
N LEU A 274 -15.01 0.72 24.88
CA LEU A 274 -16.01 0.48 23.83
C LEU A 274 -16.28 1.70 22.95
N VAL A 275 -16.20 2.90 23.50
CA VAL A 275 -16.54 4.15 22.80
C VAL A 275 -15.34 5.09 22.71
N HIS A 276 -14.75 5.49 23.85
CA HIS A 276 -13.71 6.51 23.83
C HIS A 276 -12.47 6.07 23.04
N LEU A 277 -12.02 4.83 23.22
CA LEU A 277 -10.85 4.30 22.50
C LEU A 277 -11.08 4.25 20.97
N PRO A 278 -12.16 3.64 20.43
CA PRO A 278 -12.46 3.71 19.00
C PRO A 278 -12.64 5.13 18.48
N VAL A 279 -13.28 6.02 19.22
CA VAL A 279 -13.45 7.43 18.81
C VAL A 279 -12.09 8.11 18.70
N VAL A 280 -11.20 7.94 19.68
CA VAL A 280 -9.84 8.49 19.64
C VAL A 280 -9.06 7.94 18.44
N VAL A 281 -9.13 6.63 18.18
CA VAL A 281 -8.48 6.00 17.01
C VAL A 281 -9.06 6.52 15.69
N THR A 282 -10.38 6.72 15.63
CA THR A 282 -11.06 7.24 14.43
C THR A 282 -10.65 8.69 14.18
N LEU A 283 -10.65 9.52 15.21
CA LEU A 283 -10.25 10.93 15.11
C LEU A 283 -8.77 11.06 14.76
N SER A 284 -7.89 10.27 15.37
CA SER A 284 -6.46 10.28 15.05
C SER A 284 -6.21 9.90 13.59
N THR A 285 -6.98 8.95 13.06
CA THR A 285 -6.91 8.55 11.64
C THR A 285 -7.49 9.62 10.71
N ALA A 286 -8.60 10.25 11.10
CA ALA A 286 -9.31 11.26 10.31
C ALA A 286 -8.47 12.52 10.09
N ILE A 287 -7.66 12.92 11.07
CA ILE A 287 -6.77 14.10 10.98
C ILE A 287 -5.82 13.98 9.77
N PHE A 288 -5.32 12.79 9.47
CA PHE A 288 -4.38 12.56 8.36
C PHE A 288 -5.06 12.37 7.00
N THR A 289 -6.40 12.30 6.98
CA THR A 289 -7.22 12.19 5.77
C THR A 289 -8.40 13.19 5.80
N PRO A 290 -8.15 14.50 5.68
CA PRO A 290 -9.20 15.53 5.84
C PRO A 290 -10.37 15.40 4.87
N ARG A 291 -10.12 14.95 3.63
CA ARG A 291 -11.17 14.72 2.62
C ARG A 291 -11.89 13.37 2.80
N GLY A 292 -11.43 12.53 3.72
CA GLY A 292 -11.93 11.18 3.97
C GLY A 292 -12.63 10.99 5.31
N TRP A 293 -12.84 12.04 6.11
CA TRP A 293 -13.37 11.91 7.48
C TRP A 293 -14.72 11.16 7.55
N MET A 294 -15.61 11.37 6.56
CA MET A 294 -16.87 10.61 6.45
C MET A 294 -16.66 9.10 6.27
N HIS A 295 -15.57 8.72 5.61
CA HIS A 295 -15.19 7.34 5.38
C HIS A 295 -14.47 6.73 6.59
N CYS A 296 -13.97 7.53 7.54
CA CYS A 296 -13.26 7.05 8.73
C CYS A 296 -14.16 6.22 9.67
N ILE A 297 -15.46 6.50 9.72
CA ILE A 297 -16.41 5.70 10.52
C ILE A 297 -16.53 4.28 9.96
N LEU A 298 -16.77 4.18 8.65
CA LEU A 298 -16.83 2.89 7.95
C LEU A 298 -15.45 2.19 7.94
N TYR A 299 -14.36 2.95 8.04
CA TYR A 299 -13.00 2.42 8.04
C TYR A 299 -12.73 1.57 9.29
N VAL A 300 -13.22 1.97 10.46
CA VAL A 300 -13.07 1.15 11.68
C VAL A 300 -13.78 -0.19 11.53
N MET A 301 -14.99 -0.20 10.96
CA MET A 301 -15.73 -1.44 10.70
C MET A 301 -15.04 -2.32 9.65
N PHE A 302 -14.45 -1.68 8.63
CA PHE A 302 -13.63 -2.35 7.63
C PHE A 302 -12.38 -2.99 8.24
N GLU A 303 -11.68 -2.30 9.14
CA GLU A 303 -10.52 -2.84 9.87
C GLU A 303 -10.92 -4.02 10.76
N ASN A 304 -12.06 -3.93 11.45
CA ASN A 304 -12.65 -5.05 12.21
C ASN A 304 -12.91 -6.28 11.33
N ALA A 305 -13.45 -6.07 10.12
CA ALA A 305 -13.65 -7.14 9.17
C ALA A 305 -12.33 -7.75 8.67
N MET A 306 -11.32 -6.91 8.43
CA MET A 306 -9.95 -7.33 8.12
C MET A 306 -9.26 -8.05 9.29
N GLY A 307 -9.79 -7.94 10.51
CA GLY A 307 -9.30 -8.62 11.70
C GLY A 307 -9.20 -10.14 11.53
N ILE A 308 -10.11 -10.77 10.78
CA ILE A 308 -10.05 -12.21 10.48
C ILE A 308 -8.77 -12.54 9.71
N VAL A 309 -8.51 -11.81 8.62
CA VAL A 309 -7.34 -12.01 7.75
C VAL A 309 -6.05 -11.76 8.52
N LYS A 310 -6.00 -10.67 9.30
CA LYS A 310 -4.83 -10.26 10.07
C LYS A 310 -4.56 -11.23 11.23
N LEU A 311 -5.58 -11.71 11.93
CA LEU A 311 -5.42 -12.72 12.99
C LEU A 311 -4.85 -14.03 12.43
N TRP A 312 -5.42 -14.54 11.34
CA TRP A 312 -4.88 -15.73 10.67
C TRP A 312 -3.44 -15.53 10.21
N ALA A 313 -3.08 -14.32 9.76
CA ALA A 313 -1.71 -13.97 9.41
C ALA A 313 -0.76 -13.96 10.62
N VAL A 314 -1.20 -13.43 11.76
CA VAL A 314 -0.44 -13.47 13.03
C VAL A 314 -0.20 -14.91 13.48
N ILE A 315 -1.24 -15.76 13.46
CA ILE A 315 -1.13 -17.18 13.81
C ILE A 315 -0.18 -17.88 12.83
N ALA A 316 -0.34 -17.67 11.52
CA ALA A 316 0.54 -18.23 10.50
C ALA A 316 1.99 -17.78 10.69
N GLY A 317 2.24 -16.51 11.01
CA GLY A 317 3.58 -15.99 11.27
C GLY A 317 4.25 -16.61 12.49
N LYS A 318 3.47 -17.05 13.48
CA LYS A 318 3.98 -17.77 14.65
C LYS A 318 4.26 -19.25 14.35
N PHE A 319 3.43 -19.93 13.56
CA PHE A 319 3.52 -21.40 13.45
C PHE A 319 4.11 -21.92 12.14
N ARG A 320 4.10 -21.16 11.05
CA ARG A 320 4.63 -21.64 9.76
C ARG A 320 6.16 -21.47 9.67
N PRO A 321 6.88 -22.48 9.15
CA PRO A 321 8.27 -22.31 8.72
C PRO A 321 8.38 -21.29 7.55
N ALA A 322 9.59 -20.79 7.31
CA ALA A 322 9.88 -19.63 6.44
C ALA A 322 9.21 -19.69 5.05
N ALA A 323 8.78 -18.52 4.54
CA ALA A 323 8.70 -18.09 3.13
C ALA A 323 8.50 -19.16 2.02
N GLN A 324 7.54 -20.10 2.16
CA GLN A 324 7.34 -21.11 1.10
C GLN A 324 6.44 -20.67 -0.06
N SER A 325 5.71 -19.55 0.04
CA SER A 325 4.96 -19.01 -1.10
C SER A 325 4.88 -17.49 -1.07
N TRP A 326 5.51 -16.86 -2.05
CA TRP A 326 5.24 -15.47 -2.37
C TRP A 326 4.22 -15.44 -3.50
N VAL A 327 3.03 -14.93 -3.21
CA VAL A 327 2.00 -14.70 -4.22
C VAL A 327 2.08 -13.24 -4.62
N VAL A 328 2.35 -12.98 -5.92
CA VAL A 328 2.34 -11.63 -6.50
C VAL A 328 1.01 -10.99 -6.14
N THR A 329 1.08 -9.80 -5.53
CA THR A 329 -0.13 -8.99 -5.37
C THR A 329 -0.37 -8.29 -6.70
N THR A 330 -1.29 -8.84 -7.50
CA THR A 330 -1.64 -8.21 -8.77
C THR A 330 -2.42 -6.93 -8.50
N LYS A 331 -1.80 -5.79 -8.79
CA LYS A 331 -2.45 -4.48 -8.87
C LYS A 331 -2.68 -4.22 -10.35
N LEU A 332 -3.93 -4.30 -10.78
CA LEU A 332 -4.31 -4.16 -12.19
C LEU A 332 -5.04 -2.83 -12.45
N GLY A 333 -5.21 -2.01 -11.41
CA GLY A 333 -6.20 -0.94 -11.39
C GLY A 333 -7.59 -1.38 -11.86
N SER A 334 -8.50 -0.43 -11.96
CA SER A 334 -9.73 -0.58 -12.73
C SER A 334 -9.52 -0.29 -14.23
N SER A 335 -8.46 0.44 -14.60
CA SER A 335 -8.16 0.72 -15.99
C SER A 335 -7.19 -0.32 -16.54
N ASP A 336 -7.74 -1.34 -17.18
CA ASP A 336 -7.03 -2.30 -18.03
C ASP A 336 -6.50 -1.62 -19.33
N LYS A 337 -6.05 -0.36 -19.25
CA LYS A 337 -5.50 0.42 -20.35
C LYS A 337 -3.98 0.46 -20.22
N ARG A 338 -3.37 -0.69 -20.47
CA ARG A 338 -1.97 -0.71 -20.88
C ARG A 338 -1.87 -0.05 -22.27
N PRO A 339 -0.93 0.86 -22.54
CA PRO A 339 -0.61 1.23 -23.91
C PRO A 339 -0.12 -0.05 -24.63
N ASN A 340 -0.81 -0.45 -25.70
CA ASN A 340 -0.39 -1.52 -26.63
C ASN A 340 -0.21 -2.96 -26.12
N THR A 341 -0.84 -3.37 -25.02
CA THR A 341 -1.11 -4.81 -24.84
C THR A 341 -2.60 -5.06 -25.04
N GLY A 342 -2.96 -5.94 -25.98
CA GLY A 342 -4.35 -6.32 -26.21
C GLY A 342 -5.10 -6.53 -24.91
N ALA A 343 -6.24 -5.87 -24.78
CA ALA A 343 -7.10 -5.91 -23.61
C ALA A 343 -7.26 -7.36 -23.15
N ALA A 344 -6.85 -7.66 -21.92
CA ALA A 344 -7.24 -8.93 -21.33
C ALA A 344 -8.77 -8.95 -21.31
N ALA A 345 -9.37 -10.05 -21.77
CA ALA A 345 -10.82 -10.21 -21.70
C ALA A 345 -11.28 -9.94 -20.25
N PRO A 346 -12.39 -9.21 -20.03
CA PRO A 346 -12.90 -8.96 -18.69
C PRO A 346 -13.13 -10.31 -18.03
N VAL A 347 -12.28 -10.66 -17.07
CA VAL A 347 -12.42 -11.91 -16.30
C VAL A 347 -13.76 -11.79 -15.57
N PRO A 348 -14.70 -12.73 -15.76
CA PRO A 348 -15.95 -12.68 -15.03
C PRO A 348 -15.62 -12.69 -13.53
N VAL A 349 -16.04 -11.64 -12.84
CA VAL A 349 -15.92 -11.56 -11.38
C VAL A 349 -16.91 -12.58 -10.83
N ALA A 350 -16.47 -13.82 -10.70
CA ALA A 350 -17.20 -14.80 -9.91
C ALA A 350 -17.31 -14.21 -8.49
N CYS A 351 -18.54 -13.95 -8.02
CA CYS A 351 -18.78 -13.56 -6.63
C CYS A 351 -18.13 -14.62 -5.74
N ARG A 352 -16.97 -14.30 -5.18
CA ARG A 352 -16.26 -15.18 -4.28
C ARG A 352 -16.98 -15.16 -2.95
N PHE A 353 -17.23 -16.34 -2.41
CA PHE A 353 -17.85 -16.48 -1.11
C PHE A 353 -16.78 -16.67 -0.03
N TYR A 354 -16.84 -15.86 1.01
CA TYR A 354 -15.91 -15.88 2.13
C TYR A 354 -16.62 -16.39 3.39
N ALA A 355 -16.50 -17.70 3.64
CA ALA A 355 -17.28 -18.40 4.66
C ALA A 355 -17.01 -17.92 6.10
N ALA A 356 -15.76 -17.60 6.45
CA ALA A 356 -15.42 -17.15 7.80
C ALA A 356 -16.08 -15.79 8.13
N GLU A 357 -16.07 -14.88 7.16
CA GLU A 357 -16.73 -13.58 7.21
C GLU A 357 -18.26 -13.74 7.28
N MET A 358 -18.82 -14.71 6.56
CA MET A 358 -20.25 -15.03 6.64
C MET A 358 -20.67 -15.56 8.02
N LEU A 359 -19.88 -16.49 8.59
CA LEU A 359 -20.13 -17.01 9.94
C LEU A 359 -20.03 -15.91 10.99
N MET A 360 -19.03 -15.03 10.86
CA MET A 360 -18.89 -13.87 11.73
C MET A 360 -20.07 -12.90 11.58
N SER A 361 -20.55 -12.67 10.36
CA SER A 361 -21.75 -11.89 10.11
C SER A 361 -22.97 -12.46 10.83
N LEU A 362 -23.21 -13.77 10.69
CA LEU A 362 -24.35 -14.43 11.32
C LEU A 362 -24.29 -14.29 12.85
N PHE A 363 -23.10 -14.54 13.43
CA PHE A 363 -22.87 -14.42 14.86
C PHE A 363 -23.14 -13.00 15.37
N VAL A 364 -22.54 -11.99 14.74
CA VAL A 364 -22.66 -10.59 15.16
C VAL A 364 -24.08 -10.05 14.96
N LEU A 365 -24.76 -10.40 13.85
CA LEU A 365 -26.15 -9.99 13.62
C LEU A 365 -27.11 -10.64 14.60
N THR A 366 -26.87 -11.91 14.98
CA THR A 366 -27.68 -12.59 16.00
C THR A 366 -27.51 -11.92 17.36
N ALA A 367 -26.29 -11.56 17.74
CA ALA A 367 -26.03 -10.80 18.96
C ALA A 367 -26.70 -9.42 18.96
N ALA A 368 -26.66 -8.72 17.82
CA ALA A 368 -27.32 -7.43 17.65
C ALA A 368 -28.84 -7.56 17.86
N LEU A 369 -29.47 -8.53 17.20
CA LEU A 369 -30.91 -8.79 17.29
C LEU A 369 -31.32 -9.17 18.72
N TYR A 370 -30.55 -10.05 19.36
CA TYR A 370 -30.79 -10.43 20.75
C TYR A 370 -30.69 -9.22 21.69
N GLY A 371 -29.69 -8.35 21.51
CA GLY A 371 -29.53 -7.15 22.31
C GLY A 371 -30.72 -6.17 22.22
N VAL A 372 -31.39 -6.12 21.05
CA VAL A 372 -32.61 -5.30 20.86
C VAL A 372 -33.80 -5.94 21.58
N ILE A 373 -34.03 -7.24 21.35
CA ILE A 373 -35.24 -7.93 21.80
C ILE A 373 -35.20 -8.22 23.29
N SER A 374 -34.07 -8.70 23.80
CA SER A 374 -33.97 -9.33 25.13
C SER A 374 -33.33 -8.42 26.18
N SER A 375 -32.42 -7.53 25.78
CA SER A 375 -31.59 -6.77 26.73
C SER A 375 -31.84 -5.25 26.73
N ALA A 376 -32.67 -4.75 25.80
CA ALA A 376 -32.88 -3.31 25.56
C ALA A 376 -31.58 -2.48 25.40
N ARG A 377 -30.50 -3.12 24.92
CA ARG A 377 -29.17 -2.51 24.74
C ARG A 377 -29.01 -1.88 23.36
N TRP A 378 -29.91 -0.95 23.03
CA TRP A 378 -30.08 -0.39 21.68
C TRP A 378 -28.81 0.18 21.05
N SER A 379 -28.01 0.93 21.82
CA SER A 379 -26.78 1.55 21.31
C SER A 379 -25.77 0.51 20.81
N PHE A 380 -25.59 -0.60 21.53
CA PHE A 380 -24.68 -1.69 21.15
C PHE A 380 -25.23 -2.49 19.98
N SER A 381 -26.53 -2.74 19.97
CA SER A 381 -27.19 -3.43 18.87
C SER A 381 -27.07 -2.69 17.54
N ILE A 382 -27.11 -1.34 17.53
CA ILE A 382 -26.91 -0.57 16.29
C ILE A 382 -25.50 -0.76 15.75
N PHE A 383 -24.47 -0.60 16.60
CA PHE A 383 -23.08 -0.80 16.19
C PHE A 383 -22.84 -2.23 15.67
N LEU A 384 -23.30 -3.24 16.43
CA LEU A 384 -23.16 -4.64 16.05
C LEU A 384 -23.96 -4.96 14.77
N GLY A 385 -25.15 -4.40 14.60
CA GLY A 385 -25.93 -4.54 13.37
C GLY A 385 -25.16 -4.04 12.15
N LEU A 386 -24.61 -2.83 12.23
CA LEU A 386 -23.77 -2.27 11.17
C LEU A 386 -22.50 -3.10 10.92
N GLN A 387 -21.80 -3.52 11.99
CA GLN A 387 -20.61 -4.37 11.88
C GLN A 387 -20.94 -5.72 11.23
N GLY A 388 -22.07 -6.32 11.58
CA GLY A 388 -22.59 -7.55 10.97
C GLY A 388 -22.87 -7.38 9.48
N LEU A 389 -23.49 -6.28 9.07
CA LEU A 389 -23.70 -5.96 7.66
C LEU A 389 -22.39 -5.77 6.89
N VAL A 390 -21.35 -5.20 7.51
CA VAL A 390 -20.01 -5.11 6.89
C VAL A 390 -19.41 -6.50 6.71
N PHE A 391 -19.49 -7.39 7.70
CA PHE A 391 -19.06 -8.78 7.54
C PHE A 391 -19.86 -9.52 6.45
N LEU A 392 -21.17 -9.27 6.33
CA LEU A 392 -22.02 -9.81 5.28
C LEU A 392 -21.54 -9.36 3.90
N ALA A 393 -21.24 -8.07 3.75
CA ALA A 393 -20.71 -7.51 2.52
C ALA A 393 -19.35 -8.12 2.14
N PHE A 394 -18.47 -8.36 3.11
CA PHE A 394 -17.23 -9.10 2.89
C PHE A 394 -17.49 -10.56 2.50
N GLY A 395 -18.43 -11.23 3.18
CA GLY A 395 -18.83 -12.62 2.93
C GLY A 395 -19.29 -12.87 1.49
N PHE A 396 -20.06 -11.94 0.93
CA PHE A 396 -20.52 -11.97 -0.47
C PHE A 396 -19.56 -11.29 -1.46
N ASN A 397 -18.42 -10.78 -1.00
CA ASN A 397 -17.46 -10.00 -1.80
C ASN A 397 -18.05 -8.74 -2.46
N LEU A 398 -19.02 -8.10 -1.81
CA LEU A 398 -19.63 -6.84 -2.28
C LEU A 398 -18.65 -5.65 -2.19
N VAL A 399 -17.57 -5.80 -1.44
CA VAL A 399 -16.48 -4.81 -1.32
C VAL A 399 -15.83 -4.53 -2.68
N ASP A 400 -15.79 -5.53 -3.57
CA ASP A 400 -15.30 -5.40 -4.94
C ASP A 400 -16.32 -4.74 -5.89
N CYS A 401 -17.62 -4.74 -5.54
CA CYS A 401 -18.67 -4.21 -6.40
C CYS A 401 -18.65 -2.67 -6.53
N GLY A 402 -18.03 -1.97 -5.58
CA GLY A 402 -17.86 -0.51 -5.66
C GLY A 402 -17.05 -0.08 -6.89
N GLY A 403 -15.98 -0.82 -7.20
CA GLY A 403 -15.17 -0.60 -8.41
C GLY A 403 -15.98 -0.83 -9.70
N LEU A 404 -16.89 -1.82 -9.72
CA LEU A 404 -17.77 -2.08 -10.87
C LEU A 404 -18.74 -0.92 -11.16
N LEU A 405 -19.29 -0.29 -10.12
CA LEU A 405 -20.18 0.86 -10.27
C LEU A 405 -19.40 2.13 -10.65
N ALA A 406 -18.19 2.32 -10.12
CA ALA A 406 -17.30 3.40 -10.50
C ALA A 406 -16.87 3.26 -11.98
N LEU A 407 -16.49 2.06 -12.42
CA LEU A 407 -16.23 1.69 -13.82
C LEU A 407 -17.38 2.06 -14.74
N ARG A 408 -18.61 1.70 -14.36
CA ARG A 408 -19.80 2.00 -15.15
C ARG A 408 -20.01 3.52 -15.25
N ARG A 409 -19.83 4.26 -14.14
CA ARG A 409 -19.94 5.73 -14.14
C ARG A 409 -18.83 6.40 -14.95
N GLU A 410 -17.60 5.90 -14.90
CA GLU A 410 -16.48 6.46 -15.63
C GLU A 410 -16.59 6.17 -17.13
N LYS A 411 -16.99 4.95 -17.53
CA LYS A 411 -17.34 4.64 -18.92
C LYS A 411 -18.48 5.54 -19.42
N LEU A 412 -19.51 5.78 -18.60
CA LEU A 412 -20.59 6.70 -18.94
C LEU A 412 -20.07 8.14 -19.09
N ARG A 413 -19.20 8.63 -18.19
CA ARG A 413 -18.59 9.97 -18.29
C ARG A 413 -17.68 10.12 -19.51
N GLN A 414 -16.85 9.12 -19.81
CA GLN A 414 -15.98 9.12 -21.01
C GLN A 414 -16.81 9.05 -22.29
N ALA A 415 -17.86 8.22 -22.34
CA ALA A 415 -18.79 8.19 -23.47
C ALA A 415 -19.50 9.54 -23.65
N HIS A 416 -19.92 10.18 -22.55
CA HIS A 416 -20.55 11.50 -22.58
C HIS A 416 -19.57 12.59 -23.05
N ALA A 417 -18.32 12.57 -22.56
CA ALA A 417 -17.28 13.50 -22.98
C ALA A 417 -16.93 13.33 -24.46
N GLN A 418 -16.75 12.10 -24.95
CA GLN A 418 -16.54 11.82 -26.36
C GLN A 418 -17.71 12.26 -27.24
N HIS A 419 -18.95 12.11 -26.76
CA HIS A 419 -20.14 12.58 -27.46
C HIS A 419 -20.21 14.12 -27.52
N ILE A 420 -19.81 14.81 -26.45
CA ILE A 420 -19.70 16.28 -26.42
C ILE A 420 -18.60 16.76 -27.36
N THR A 421 -17.41 16.15 -27.33
CA THR A 421 -16.28 16.51 -28.21
C THR A 421 -16.63 16.26 -29.69
N ALA A 422 -17.30 15.15 -30.01
CA ALA A 422 -17.78 14.87 -31.36
C ALA A 422 -18.86 15.85 -31.83
N HIS A 423 -19.74 16.30 -30.93
CA HIS A 423 -20.77 17.31 -31.24
C HIS A 423 -20.15 18.71 -31.42
N ALA A 424 -19.16 19.06 -30.60
CA ALA A 424 -18.40 20.30 -30.75
C ALA A 424 -17.63 20.35 -32.08
N LEU A 425 -16.97 19.23 -32.46
CA LEU A 425 -16.28 19.12 -33.75
C LEU A 425 -17.22 19.30 -34.95
N ARG A 426 -18.43 18.72 -34.89
CA ARG A 426 -19.46 18.87 -35.95
C ARG A 426 -19.99 20.30 -36.06
N LEU A 427 -20.11 21.02 -34.96
CA LEU A 427 -20.52 22.43 -34.97
C LEU A 427 -19.42 23.32 -35.56
N THR A 428 -18.15 23.06 -35.26
CA THR A 428 -17.01 23.79 -35.86
C THR A 428 -16.82 23.51 -37.35
N THR A 429 -17.04 22.26 -37.81
CA THR A 429 -17.00 21.95 -39.26
C THR A 429 -18.24 22.45 -40.00
N GLY A 430 -19.40 22.54 -39.34
CA GLY A 430 -20.60 23.18 -39.89
C GLY A 430 -20.45 24.69 -40.09
N LEU A 431 -19.75 25.38 -39.19
CA LEU A 431 -19.49 26.83 -39.28
C LEU A 431 -18.41 27.19 -40.34
N GLN A 432 -17.52 26.26 -40.70
CA GLN A 432 -16.55 26.48 -41.79
C GLN A 432 -17.18 26.47 -43.20
N ASN A 433 -18.44 26.04 -43.34
CA ASN A 433 -19.14 25.99 -44.63
C ASN A 433 -20.02 27.23 -44.92
N THR A 434 -20.13 28.18 -44.00
CA THR A 434 -20.78 29.47 -44.26
C THR A 434 -19.68 30.53 -44.41
N GLY A 435 -19.24 30.75 -45.65
CA GLY A 435 -18.12 31.63 -45.97
C GLY A 435 -18.36 33.08 -45.55
N THR A 436 -17.83 33.49 -44.40
CA THR A 436 -17.45 34.89 -44.09
C THR A 436 -16.46 34.92 -42.92
N CYS A 437 -15.31 35.57 -43.16
CA CYS A 437 -14.26 36.08 -42.25
C CYS A 437 -13.75 35.24 -41.04
N PRO A 438 -12.42 35.05 -40.88
CA PRO A 438 -11.86 34.39 -39.71
C PRO A 438 -11.86 35.35 -38.50
N VAL A 439 -12.80 35.15 -37.58
CA VAL A 439 -12.72 35.69 -36.22
C VAL A 439 -11.99 34.66 -35.36
N TRP A 440 -10.79 35.02 -34.87
CA TRP A 440 -10.10 34.27 -33.83
C TRP A 440 -10.87 34.44 -32.51
N VAL A 441 -11.61 33.40 -32.11
CA VAL A 441 -12.20 33.30 -30.77
C VAL A 441 -11.30 32.42 -29.90
N THR A 442 -10.59 33.05 -28.99
CA THR A 442 -9.81 32.37 -27.94
C THR A 442 -10.78 31.81 -26.91
N PHE A 443 -10.98 30.49 -26.86
CA PHE A 443 -11.58 29.84 -25.69
C PHE A 443 -10.51 29.65 -24.62
N GLN A 444 -10.34 30.67 -23.79
CA GLN A 444 -9.52 30.61 -22.60
C GLN A 444 -10.33 30.00 -21.44
N HIS A 445 -10.72 28.73 -21.52
CA HIS A 445 -10.96 27.84 -20.38
C HIS A 445 -11.40 26.44 -20.85
N ALA A 446 -10.68 25.41 -20.35
CA ALA A 446 -10.98 23.97 -20.33
C ALA A 446 -9.95 23.05 -21.04
N ALA A 447 -8.91 23.55 -21.69
CA ALA A 447 -7.82 22.73 -22.25
C ALA A 447 -6.61 22.57 -21.31
N LYS A 448 -6.83 22.44 -20.00
CA LYS A 448 -5.76 22.19 -19.01
C LYS A 448 -5.75 20.76 -18.44
N ALA A 449 -6.62 19.88 -18.93
CA ALA A 449 -6.75 18.51 -18.39
C ALA A 449 -6.38 17.38 -19.38
N GLU A 450 -6.40 17.60 -20.70
CA GLU A 450 -6.17 16.50 -21.66
C GLU A 450 -4.75 16.39 -22.22
N LYS A 451 -3.90 17.43 -22.10
CA LYS A 451 -2.47 17.32 -22.44
C LYS A 451 -1.60 16.73 -21.33
N ALA A 452 -2.12 16.62 -20.10
CA ALA A 452 -1.37 16.08 -18.96
C ALA A 452 -1.41 14.55 -18.83
N ASN A 453 -2.32 13.86 -19.54
CA ASN A 453 -2.57 12.43 -19.33
C ASN A 453 -2.01 11.50 -20.43
N ALA A 454 -1.50 12.07 -21.53
CA ALA A 454 -0.80 11.32 -22.57
C ALA A 454 0.74 11.45 -22.48
N GLU A 455 1.26 12.46 -21.78
CA GLU A 455 2.71 12.67 -21.60
C GLU A 455 3.25 12.17 -20.24
N GLY A 456 2.38 11.83 -19.28
CA GLY A 456 2.74 11.44 -17.90
C GLY A 456 3.06 9.96 -17.66
N VAL A 457 3.20 9.14 -18.70
CA VAL A 457 3.58 7.71 -18.59
C VAL A 457 4.93 7.42 -19.26
N LEU A 458 5.54 8.40 -19.94
CA LEU A 458 6.71 8.16 -20.80
C LEU A 458 7.86 9.17 -20.63
N ARG A 459 7.93 9.88 -19.50
CA ARG A 459 9.12 10.62 -19.09
C ARG A 459 9.69 10.00 -17.81
N MET A 460 10.53 8.98 -17.99
CA MET A 460 11.54 8.54 -17.01
C MET A 460 12.66 9.56 -16.93
#